data_AF-A0A7Y5H635-F1
#
_entry.id   AF-A0A7Y5H635-F1
#
_cell.length_a   1.000
_cell.length_b   1.000
_cell.length_c   1.000
_cell.angle_alpha   90.00
_cell.angle_beta   90.00
_cell.angle_gamma   90.00
#
_symmetry.space_group_name_H-M   'P 1'
#
loop_
_entity.id
_entity.type
_entity.pdbx_description
1 polymer ?
#
loop_
_entity_poly.entity_id
_entity_poly.type
_entity_poly.pdbx_seq_one_letter_code
_entity_poly.pdbx_strand_id
1 'polypeptide(L)'
;MVSFRRIALLTLVFIVIASTVEAADRAPVNVLEAARKNIILTLKGVNESMQADAIQTLIELHRQYPEMDFSEAVPALLGMLDGHRSYSVRILSALALAEIGGISYKDAISKRALNDQHPCVRHVCAGIMAEFKM
;
A
#
# COMPACT_ATOMS: atom_id res chain seq x y z
N MET A 1 -3.76 46.50 27.67
CA MET A 1 -3.99 45.06 27.95
C MET A 1 -4.98 44.37 26.98
N VAL A 2 -5.18 44.88 25.76
CA VAL A 2 -6.20 44.37 24.79
C VAL A 2 -5.59 43.51 23.67
N SER A 3 -4.25 43.46 23.57
CA SER A 3 -3.54 42.79 22.47
C SER A 3 -3.47 41.26 22.61
N PHE A 4 -3.27 40.73 23.82
CA PHE A 4 -3.02 39.30 24.04
C PHE A 4 -4.26 38.40 23.80
N ARG A 5 -5.45 38.88 24.20
CA ARG A 5 -6.72 38.15 24.00
C ARG A 5 -7.09 37.98 22.52
N ARG A 6 -6.75 38.94 21.67
CA ARG A 6 -7.04 38.87 20.23
C ARG A 6 -6.11 37.89 19.51
N ILE A 7 -4.84 37.82 19.92
CA ILE A 7 -3.86 36.88 19.37
C ILE A 7 -4.22 35.44 19.75
N ALA A 8 -4.61 35.20 21.00
CA ALA A 8 -5.04 33.88 21.48
C ALA A 8 -6.33 33.39 20.80
N LEU A 9 -7.29 34.28 20.54
CA LEU A 9 -8.53 33.93 19.84
C LEU A 9 -8.26 33.55 18.37
N LEU A 10 -7.35 34.26 17.70
CA LEU A 10 -6.96 33.99 16.31
C LEU A 10 -6.20 32.68 16.16
N THR A 11 -5.33 32.32 17.11
CA THR A 11 -4.63 31.02 17.10
C THR A 11 -5.60 29.87 17.34
N LEU A 12 -6.56 30.02 18.25
CA LEU A 12 -7.58 28.99 18.50
C LEU A 12 -8.45 28.73 17.25
N VAL A 13 -8.84 29.79 16.53
CA VAL A 13 -9.62 29.67 15.29
C VAL A 13 -8.81 28.99 14.19
N PHE A 14 -7.52 29.25 14.07
CA PHE A 14 -6.66 28.61 13.07
C PHE A 14 -6.46 27.11 13.31
N ILE A 15 -6.33 26.70 14.58
CA ILE A 15 -6.19 25.28 14.95
C ILE A 15 -7.49 24.51 14.63
N VAL A 16 -8.66 25.12 14.88
CA VAL A 16 -9.95 24.49 14.58
C VAL A 16 -10.17 24.34 13.07
N ILE A 17 -9.81 25.34 12.26
CA ILE A 17 -9.97 25.26 10.80
C ILE A 17 -9.08 24.16 10.21
N ALA A 18 -7.82 24.03 10.66
CA ALA A 18 -6.92 22.98 10.18
C ALA A 18 -7.48 21.57 10.41
N SER A 19 -8.10 21.31 11.56
CA SER A 19 -8.71 20.00 11.87
C SER A 19 -9.97 19.67 11.07
N THR A 20 -10.67 20.67 10.52
CA THR A 20 -11.91 20.43 9.75
C THR A 20 -11.70 20.10 8.29
N VAL A 21 -10.56 20.49 7.71
CA VAL A 21 -10.25 20.25 6.28
C VAL A 21 -9.86 18.79 6.04
N GLU A 22 -9.24 18.11 7.00
CA GLU A 22 -8.82 16.70 6.89
C GLU A 22 -9.96 15.67 7.02
N ALA A 23 -11.09 16.06 7.59
CA ALA A 23 -12.19 15.14 7.90
C ALA A 23 -13.23 15.00 6.76
N ALA A 24 -13.28 15.94 5.81
CA ALA A 24 -14.38 16.05 4.85
C ALA A 24 -14.26 15.14 3.61
N ASP A 25 -13.11 14.49 3.37
CA ASP A 25 -12.81 13.76 2.12
C ASP A 25 -12.49 12.27 2.33
N ARG A 26 -12.70 11.73 3.54
CA ARG A 26 -12.47 10.30 3.81
C ARG A 26 -13.72 9.48 3.48
N ALA A 27 -13.53 8.41 2.70
CA ALA A 27 -14.60 7.46 2.44
C ALA A 27 -15.13 6.86 3.77
N PRO A 28 -16.44 6.54 3.85
CA PRO A 28 -17.01 5.91 5.03
C PRO A 28 -16.31 4.56 5.35
N VAL A 29 -16.09 4.27 6.63
CA VAL A 29 -15.38 3.05 7.09
C VAL A 29 -15.97 1.77 6.48
N ASN A 30 -17.30 1.66 6.44
CA ASN A 30 -17.98 0.49 5.85
C ASN A 30 -17.69 0.30 4.35
N VAL A 31 -17.47 1.39 3.60
CA VAL A 31 -17.09 1.33 2.19
C VAL A 31 -15.65 0.83 2.06
N LEU A 32 -14.75 1.30 2.91
CA LEU A 32 -13.36 0.87 2.91
C LEU A 32 -13.19 -0.60 3.31
N GLU A 33 -13.95 -1.06 4.31
CA GLU A 33 -13.97 -2.48 4.71
C GLU A 33 -14.49 -3.38 3.58
N ALA A 34 -15.54 -2.95 2.88
CA ALA A 34 -16.06 -3.66 1.71
C ALA A 34 -15.03 -3.70 0.57
N ALA A 35 -14.33 -2.58 0.32
CA ALA A 35 -13.26 -2.51 -0.67
C ALA A 35 -12.12 -3.46 -0.31
N ARG A 36 -11.62 -3.45 0.94
CA ARG A 36 -10.59 -4.38 1.42
C ARG A 36 -10.99 -5.82 1.16
N LYS A 37 -12.20 -6.21 1.58
CA LYS A 37 -12.71 -7.58 1.41
C LYS A 37 -12.76 -7.99 -0.06
N ASN A 38 -13.26 -7.11 -0.94
CA ASN A 38 -13.36 -7.38 -2.37
C ASN A 38 -11.99 -7.49 -3.04
N ILE A 39 -11.01 -6.68 -2.62
CA ILE A 39 -9.63 -6.77 -3.10
C ILE A 39 -9.03 -8.12 -2.72
N ILE A 40 -9.16 -8.54 -1.46
CA ILE A 40 -8.65 -9.85 -0.99
C ILE A 40 -9.28 -11.00 -1.77
N LEU A 41 -10.58 -10.94 -2.05
CA LEU A 41 -11.27 -11.94 -2.89
C LEU A 41 -10.73 -11.93 -4.33
N THR A 42 -10.54 -10.75 -4.91
CA THR A 42 -10.03 -10.60 -6.28
C THR A 42 -8.61 -11.13 -6.42
N LEU A 43 -7.74 -10.89 -5.43
CA LEU A 43 -6.37 -11.43 -5.42
C LEU A 43 -6.39 -12.98 -5.50
N LYS A 44 -7.32 -13.63 -4.81
CA LYS A 44 -7.46 -15.09 -4.79
C LYS A 44 -8.13 -15.66 -6.06
N GLY A 45 -8.62 -14.80 -6.96
CA GLY A 45 -9.24 -15.20 -8.21
C GLY A 45 -8.25 -15.78 -9.22
N VAL A 46 -8.75 -16.10 -10.42
CA VAL A 46 -7.95 -16.66 -11.53
C VAL A 46 -7.70 -15.67 -12.67
N ASN A 47 -8.35 -14.51 -12.64
CA ASN A 47 -8.23 -13.51 -13.68
C ASN A 47 -7.02 -12.60 -13.41
N GLU A 48 -5.99 -12.76 -14.24
CA GLU A 48 -4.72 -12.04 -14.15
C GLU A 48 -4.88 -10.51 -14.18
N SER A 49 -5.73 -9.98 -15.07
CA SER A 49 -5.98 -8.54 -15.17
C SER A 49 -6.61 -8.01 -13.88
N MET A 50 -7.63 -8.72 -13.39
CA MET A 50 -8.28 -8.34 -12.13
C MET A 50 -7.32 -8.43 -10.93
N GLN A 51 -6.42 -9.41 -10.92
CA GLN A 51 -5.38 -9.51 -9.89
C GLN A 51 -4.42 -8.32 -9.96
N ALA A 52 -3.97 -7.93 -11.14
CA ALA A 52 -3.10 -6.77 -11.31
C ALA A 52 -3.77 -5.47 -10.84
N ASP A 53 -5.03 -5.27 -11.19
CA ASP A 53 -5.82 -4.10 -10.76
C ASP A 53 -6.06 -4.11 -9.24
N ALA A 54 -6.32 -5.29 -8.67
CA ALA A 54 -6.49 -5.46 -7.24
C ALA A 54 -5.20 -5.15 -6.47
N ILE A 55 -4.04 -5.55 -6.97
CA ILE A 55 -2.75 -5.22 -6.33
C ILE A 55 -2.49 -3.71 -6.40
N GLN A 56 -2.75 -3.06 -7.53
CA GLN A 56 -2.58 -1.61 -7.66
C GLN A 56 -3.52 -0.86 -6.70
N THR A 57 -4.80 -1.22 -6.69
CA THR A 57 -5.78 -0.64 -5.77
C THR A 57 -5.38 -0.84 -4.31
N LEU A 58 -4.82 -2.01 -3.96
CA LEU A 58 -4.31 -2.30 -2.63
C LEU A 58 -3.19 -1.33 -2.21
N ILE A 59 -2.22 -1.08 -3.10
CA ILE A 59 -1.12 -0.13 -2.86
C ILE A 59 -1.67 1.28 -2.68
N GLU A 60 -2.58 1.72 -3.56
CA GLU A 60 -3.19 3.04 -3.49
C GLU A 60 -3.96 3.25 -2.18
N LEU A 61 -4.79 2.28 -1.78
CA LEU A 61 -5.52 2.35 -0.52
C LEU A 61 -4.60 2.32 0.69
N HIS A 62 -3.52 1.54 0.68
CA HIS A 62 -2.54 1.54 1.77
C HIS A 62 -1.88 2.92 1.94
N ARG A 63 -1.53 3.58 0.83
CA ARG A 63 -0.95 4.94 0.86
C ARG A 63 -1.96 5.99 1.33
N GLN A 64 -3.22 5.87 0.91
CA GLN A 64 -4.28 6.81 1.27
C GLN A 64 -4.80 6.62 2.70
N TYR A 65 -4.81 5.39 3.20
CA TYR A 65 -5.33 4.98 4.51
C TYR A 65 -4.32 4.10 5.25
N PRO A 66 -3.19 4.66 5.72
CA PRO A 66 -2.10 3.89 6.36
C PRO A 66 -2.51 3.19 7.67
N GLU A 67 -3.60 3.63 8.30
CA GLU A 67 -4.19 2.98 9.47
C GLU A 67 -4.93 1.67 9.14
N MET A 68 -5.21 1.42 7.86
CA MET A 68 -5.92 0.23 7.43
C MET A 68 -5.03 -0.99 7.41
N ASP A 69 -5.48 -2.06 8.07
CA ASP A 69 -4.77 -3.33 8.06
C ASP A 69 -5.04 -4.10 6.76
N PHE A 70 -3.98 -4.31 5.98
CA PHE A 70 -3.97 -5.12 4.76
C PHE A 70 -3.17 -6.43 4.92
N SER A 71 -2.84 -6.83 6.14
CA SER A 71 -2.06 -8.04 6.45
C SER A 71 -2.68 -9.31 5.86
N GLU A 72 -4.01 -9.39 5.74
CA GLU A 72 -4.72 -10.51 5.11
C GLU A 72 -4.39 -10.71 3.62
N ALA A 73 -3.89 -9.68 2.93
CA ALA A 73 -3.48 -9.78 1.53
C ALA A 73 -2.11 -10.46 1.36
N VAL A 74 -1.26 -10.43 2.40
CA VAL A 74 0.14 -10.88 2.33
C VAL A 74 0.28 -12.31 1.82
N PRO A 75 -0.47 -13.33 2.31
CA PRO A 75 -0.30 -14.70 1.82
C PRO A 75 -0.57 -14.83 0.32
N ALA A 76 -1.56 -14.10 -0.20
CA ALA A 76 -1.86 -14.08 -1.63
C ALA A 76 -0.74 -13.41 -2.43
N LEU A 77 -0.23 -12.27 -1.96
CA LEU A 77 0.87 -11.55 -2.59
C LEU A 77 2.16 -12.38 -2.62
N LEU A 78 2.49 -13.09 -1.55
CA LEU A 78 3.65 -13.99 -1.51
C LEU A 78 3.50 -15.15 -2.51
N GLY A 79 2.31 -15.76 -2.58
CA GLY A 79 2.04 -16.81 -3.55
C GLY A 79 2.15 -16.32 -5.00
N MET A 80 1.68 -15.10 -5.27
CA MET A 80 1.83 -14.47 -6.58
C MET A 80 3.29 -14.17 -6.90
N LEU A 81 4.05 -13.59 -5.96
CA LEU A 81 5.46 -13.28 -6.14
C LEU A 81 6.29 -14.53 -6.46
N ASP A 82 6.01 -15.66 -5.81
CA ASP A 82 6.83 -16.87 -5.96
C ASP A 82 6.55 -17.62 -7.27
N GLY A 83 5.31 -17.61 -7.77
CA GLY A 83 4.90 -18.54 -8.83
C GLY A 83 3.87 -18.03 -9.84
N HIS A 84 3.41 -16.78 -9.79
CA HIS A 84 2.43 -16.31 -10.76
C HIS A 84 3.01 -16.34 -12.19
N ARG A 85 2.24 -16.85 -13.16
CA ARG A 85 2.72 -17.02 -14.56
C ARG A 85 3.17 -15.69 -15.18
N SER A 86 2.43 -14.62 -14.91
CA SER A 86 2.68 -13.29 -15.43
C SER A 86 3.75 -12.58 -14.63
N TYR A 87 4.84 -12.21 -15.29
CA TYR A 87 5.95 -11.50 -14.66
C TYR A 87 5.52 -10.11 -14.16
N SER A 88 4.54 -9.47 -14.82
CA SER A 88 3.99 -8.18 -14.40
C SER A 88 3.27 -8.29 -13.06
N VAL A 89 2.47 -9.34 -12.86
CA VAL A 89 1.84 -9.60 -11.56
C VAL A 89 2.89 -9.88 -10.49
N ARG A 90 3.95 -10.66 -10.79
CA ARG A 90 5.05 -10.88 -9.82
C ARG A 90 5.72 -9.56 -9.41
N ILE A 91 5.95 -8.64 -10.35
CA ILE A 91 6.47 -7.30 -10.08
C ILE A 91 5.54 -6.52 -9.15
N LEU A 92 4.24 -6.47 -9.48
CA LEU A 92 3.25 -5.76 -8.66
C LEU A 92 3.17 -6.34 -7.26
N SER A 93 3.24 -7.67 -7.11
CA SER A 93 3.26 -8.33 -5.81
C SER A 93 4.51 -7.97 -5.00
N ALA A 94 5.68 -7.87 -5.63
CA ALA A 94 6.91 -7.42 -4.95
C ALA A 94 6.76 -5.99 -4.42
N LEU A 95 6.22 -5.08 -5.24
CA LEU A 95 5.97 -3.70 -4.85
C LEU A 95 4.97 -3.61 -3.69
N ALA A 96 3.84 -4.32 -3.78
CA ALA A 96 2.85 -4.32 -2.71
C ALA A 96 3.39 -4.88 -1.39
N LEU A 97 4.21 -5.93 -1.43
CA LEU A 97 4.86 -6.47 -0.23
C LEU A 97 5.83 -5.47 0.39
N ALA A 98 6.58 -4.72 -0.43
CA ALA A 98 7.48 -3.68 0.05
C ALA A 98 6.73 -2.50 0.66
N GLU A 99 5.62 -2.06 0.07
CA GLU A 99 4.80 -0.96 0.58
C GLU A 99 4.09 -1.35 1.89
N ILE A 100 3.39 -2.49 1.92
CA ILE A 100 2.52 -2.88 3.04
C ILE A 100 3.33 -3.46 4.20
N GLY A 101 4.37 -4.24 3.90
CA GLY A 101 5.14 -4.97 4.91
C GLY A 101 6.52 -4.41 5.19
N GLY A 102 6.99 -3.48 4.37
CA GLY A 102 8.34 -2.94 4.43
C GLY A 102 9.40 -4.04 4.39
N ILE A 103 10.35 -3.92 5.31
CA ILE A 103 11.50 -4.81 5.43
C ILE A 103 11.13 -6.26 5.81
N SER A 104 9.91 -6.51 6.31
CA SER A 104 9.47 -7.83 6.77
C SER A 104 9.51 -8.89 5.67
N TYR A 105 9.35 -8.49 4.41
CA TYR A 105 9.31 -9.39 3.25
C TYR A 105 10.55 -9.28 2.36
N LYS A 106 11.62 -8.64 2.84
CA LYS A 106 12.86 -8.46 2.08
C LYS A 106 13.45 -9.77 1.58
N ASP A 107 13.33 -10.87 2.32
CA ASP A 107 13.95 -12.14 1.95
C ASP A 107 13.24 -12.78 0.75
N ALA A 108 11.90 -12.68 0.70
CA ALA A 108 11.12 -13.13 -0.44
C ALA A 108 11.44 -12.31 -1.71
N ILE A 109 11.55 -10.98 -1.56
CA ILE A 109 11.91 -10.07 -2.65
C ILE A 109 13.36 -10.32 -3.11
N SER A 110 14.28 -10.51 -2.18
CA SER A 110 15.70 -10.82 -2.46
C SER A 110 15.84 -12.14 -3.22
N LYS A 111 15.10 -13.18 -2.82
CA LYS A 111 15.05 -14.46 -3.55
C LYS A 111 14.68 -14.24 -5.02
N ARG A 112 13.71 -13.38 -5.31
CA ARG A 112 13.30 -13.04 -6.69
C ARG A 112 14.32 -12.17 -7.41
N ALA A 113 14.94 -11.22 -6.73
CA ALA A 113 16.02 -10.41 -7.31
C ALA A 113 17.15 -11.28 -7.88
N LEU A 114 17.48 -12.38 -7.20
CA LEU A 114 18.56 -13.28 -7.58
C LEU A 114 18.10 -14.36 -8.59
N ASN A 115 16.90 -14.91 -8.42
CA ASN A 115 16.53 -16.19 -9.05
C ASN A 115 15.24 -16.16 -9.87
N ASP A 116 14.57 -15.00 -10.04
CA ASP A 116 13.39 -14.99 -10.90
C ASP A 116 13.77 -15.30 -12.35
N GLN A 117 12.93 -16.07 -13.04
CA GLN A 117 13.16 -16.46 -14.43
C GLN A 117 13.15 -15.25 -15.36
N HIS A 118 12.32 -14.25 -15.07
CA HIS A 118 12.16 -13.08 -15.92
C HIS A 118 13.13 -11.95 -15.52
N PRO A 119 13.93 -11.39 -16.45
CA PRO A 119 14.92 -10.38 -16.14
C PRO A 119 14.32 -9.11 -15.52
N CYS A 120 13.14 -8.67 -15.98
CA CYS A 120 12.50 -7.48 -15.41
C CYS A 120 12.10 -7.68 -13.93
N VAL A 121 11.68 -8.88 -13.53
CA VAL A 121 11.35 -9.15 -12.12
C VAL A 121 12.61 -9.08 -11.28
N ARG A 122 13.71 -9.67 -11.75
CA ARG A 122 15.02 -9.57 -11.08
C ARG A 122 15.45 -8.12 -10.89
N HIS A 123 15.37 -7.32 -11.95
CA HIS A 123 15.75 -5.92 -11.95
C HIS A 123 14.93 -5.09 -10.95
N VAL A 124 13.59 -5.20 -11.00
CA VAL A 124 12.71 -4.46 -10.09
C VAL A 124 12.93 -4.88 -8.64
N CYS A 125 12.98 -6.19 -8.37
CA CYS A 125 13.22 -6.68 -7.01
C CYS A 125 14.60 -6.24 -6.48
N ALA A 126 15.62 -6.19 -7.33
CA ALA A 126 16.93 -5.67 -6.95
C ALA A 126 16.88 -4.16 -6.61
N GLY A 127 16.09 -3.38 -7.35
CA GLY A 127 15.82 -1.98 -7.06
C GLY A 127 15.18 -1.78 -5.68
N ILE A 128 14.10 -2.52 -5.40
CA ILE A 128 13.43 -2.50 -4.08
C ILE A 128 14.43 -2.86 -2.96
N MET A 129 15.27 -3.88 -3.18
CA MET A 129 16.27 -4.29 -2.19
C MET A 129 17.38 -3.24 -1.96
N ALA A 130 17.63 -2.38 -2.94
CA ALA A 130 18.55 -1.26 -2.77
C ALA A 130 17.93 -0.16 -1.89
N GLU A 131 16.62 0.10 -2.04
CA GLU A 131 15.88 1.05 -1.21
C GLU A 131 15.88 0.68 0.27
N PHE A 132 15.81 -0.62 0.60
CA PHE A 132 15.90 -1.08 2.00
C PHE A 132 17.29 -0.92 2.64
N LYS A 133 18.33 -0.59 1.87
CA LYS A 133 19.70 -0.43 2.38
C LYS A 133 20.09 1.03 2.62
N MET A 134 19.28 1.98 2.15
CA MET A 134 19.45 3.42 2.38
C MET A 134 18.89 3.80 3.75
#